data_AF-A0A5B6VWA6-F1
#
_entry.id   AF-A0A5B6VWA6-F1
#
_cell.length_a   1.000
_cell.length_b   1.000
_cell.length_c   1.000
_cell.angle_alpha   90.00
_cell.angle_beta   90.00
_cell.angle_gamma   90.00
#
_symmetry.space_group_name_H-M   'P 1'
#
loop_
_entity.id
_entity.type
_entity.pdbx_description
1 polymer ?
#
loop_
_entity_poly.entity_id
_entity_poly.type
_entity_poly.pdbx_seq_one_letter_code
_entity_poly.pdbx_strand_id
1 'polypeptide(L)' 'MEKIRYSCGYVNGIEVDPEGTRGGLCLAWKQEMSVTLRHIDVVVDDDEIRGKWRFTGFYGSPYEHDRSNSLAELRSL' A
#
# COMPACT_ATOMS: atom_id res chain seq x y z
N MET A 1 -9.29 -8.11 6.93
CA MET A 1 -8.82 -7.09 7.89
C MET A 1 -9.91 -6.05 8.25
N GLU A 2 -11.03 -6.06 7.55
CA GLU A 2 -12.19 -5.17 7.72
C GLU A 2 -12.60 -4.81 9.16
N LYS A 3 -12.85 -5.78 10.06
CA LYS A 3 -13.26 -5.46 11.45
C LYS A 3 -12.23 -4.64 12.21
N ILE A 4 -10.95 -4.99 12.07
CA ILE A 4 -9.83 -4.27 12.71
C ILE A 4 -9.72 -2.86 12.11
N ARG A 5 -9.81 -2.77 10.79
CA ARG A 5 -9.79 -1.51 10.05
C ARG A 5 -10.85 -0.52 10.55
N TYR A 6 -12.10 -0.98 10.66
CA TYR A 6 -13.20 -0.17 11.19
C TYR A 6 -12.99 0.17 12.67
N SER A 7 -12.51 -0.76 13.50
CA SER A 7 -12.24 -0.48 14.92
C SER A 7 -11.16 0.58 15.13
N CYS A 8 -10.23 0.72 14.18
CA CYS A 8 -9.19 1.76 14.18
C CYS A 8 -9.66 3.09 13.57
N GLY A 9 -10.93 3.21 13.16
CA GLY A 9 -11.48 4.43 12.55
C GLY A 9 -11.12 4.63 11.07
N TYR A 10 -10.61 3.60 10.39
CA TYR A 10 -10.33 3.68 8.96
C TYR A 10 -11.52 3.19 8.15
N VAL A 11 -12.20 4.11 7.46
CA VAL A 11 -13.44 3.80 6.71
C VAL A 11 -13.13 3.23 5.33
N ASN A 12 -11.97 3.56 4.77
CA ASN A 12 -11.50 3.09 3.46
C ASN A 12 -10.36 2.08 3.59
N GLY A 13 -10.22 1.19 2.61
CA GLY A 13 -9.09 0.28 2.54
C GLY A 13 -9.11 -0.65 1.33
N ILE A 14 -7.94 -1.21 1.02
CA ILE A 14 -7.75 -2.29 0.05
C ILE A 14 -6.98 -3.43 0.72
N GLU A 15 -7.40 -4.65 0.41
CA GLU A 15 -6.76 -5.89 0.88
C GLU A 15 -6.35 -6.71 -0.35
N VAL A 16 -5.14 -7.23 -0.33
CA VAL A 16 -4.63 -8.20 -1.30
C VAL A 16 -4.32 -9.47 -0.53
N ASP A 17 -4.99 -10.55 -0.90
CA ASP A 17 -4.78 -11.85 -0.26
C ASP A 17 -3.36 -12.37 -0.54
N PRO A 18 -2.77 -13.11 0.43
CA PRO A 18 -1.51 -13.78 0.20
C PRO A 18 -1.62 -14.85 -0.89
N GLU A 19 -0.56 -15.01 -1.69
CA GLU A 19 -0.46 -16.05 -2.71
C GLU A 19 0.78 -16.94 -2.45
N GLY A 20 0.56 -18.17 -1.98
CA GLY A 20 1.66 -19.06 -1.58
C GLY A 20 2.45 -18.48 -0.40
N THR A 21 3.76 -18.29 -0.55
CA THR A 21 4.61 -17.61 0.45
C THR A 21 4.69 -16.09 0.26
N ARG A 22 4.03 -15.55 -0.78
CA ARG A 22 3.88 -14.10 -0.93
C ARG A 22 2.89 -13.65 0.13
N GLY A 23 3.34 -12.78 1.03
CA GLY A 23 2.48 -12.19 2.06
C GLY A 23 1.31 -11.41 1.44
N GLY A 24 0.29 -11.17 2.25
CA GLY A 24 -0.81 -10.28 1.87
C GLY A 24 -0.46 -8.82 2.12
N LEU A 25 -1.24 -7.91 1.54
CA LEU A 25 -1.13 -6.47 1.74
C LEU A 25 -2.46 -5.92 2.27
N CYS A 26 -2.40 -5.00 3.23
CA CYS A 26 -3.56 -4.23 3.67
C CYS A 26 -3.16 -2.76 3.75
N LEU A 27 -3.86 -1.91 3.01
CA LEU A 27 -3.77 -0.46 3.14
C LEU A 27 -5.13 0.07 3.60
N ALA A 28 -5.13 0.89 4.65
CA ALA A 28 -6.32 1.48 5.23
C ALA A 28 -6.11 2.97 5.45
N TRP A 29 -7.13 3.79 5.17
CA TRP A 29 -7.06 5.23 5.32
C TRP A 29 -8.40 5.81 5.78
N LYS A 30 -8.35 7.04 6.29
CA LYS A 30 -9.52 7.75 6.78
C LYS A 30 -10.38 8.26 5.61
N GLN A 31 -11.60 8.69 5.90
CA GLN A 31 -12.57 9.08 4.87
C GLN A 31 -12.17 10.39 4.16
N GLU A 32 -11.55 11.30 4.91
CA GLU A 32 -11.08 12.61 4.46
C GLU A 32 -9.84 12.53 3.55
N MET A 33 -9.19 11.37 3.43
CA MET A 33 -7.99 11.20 2.61
C MET A 33 -8.32 10.62 1.24
N SER A 34 -7.79 11.27 0.20
CA SER A 34 -7.77 10.72 -1.16
C SER A 34 -6.47 9.95 -1.40
N VAL A 35 -6.59 8.72 -1.92
CA VAL A 35 -5.47 7.81 -2.18
C VAL A 35 -5.56 7.32 -3.62
N THR A 36 -4.48 7.53 -4.38
CA THR A 36 -4.27 6.89 -5.70
C THR A 36 -3.14 5.89 -5.56
N LEU A 37 -3.36 4.65 -6.01
CA LEU A 37 -2.44 3.53 -5.79
C LEU A 37 -1.87 2.99 -7.12
N ARG A 38 -0.54 2.91 -7.21
CA ARG A 38 0.21 2.23 -8.28
C ARG A 38 1.44 1.57 -7.65
N HIS A 39 1.44 0.24 -7.50
CA HIS A 39 2.26 -0.44 -6.47
C HIS A 39 1.98 0.21 -5.09
N ILE A 40 2.74 -0.04 -4.01
CA ILE A 40 2.53 0.75 -2.77
C ILE A 40 3.12 2.17 -2.96
N ASP A 41 3.00 2.80 -4.12
CA ASP A 41 3.26 4.23 -4.31
C ASP A 41 1.92 4.98 -4.24
N VAL A 42 1.76 5.73 -3.15
CA VAL A 42 0.52 6.40 -2.77
C VAL A 42 0.78 7.88 -2.62
N VAL A 43 0.05 8.69 -3.36
CA VAL A 43 -0.02 10.14 -3.12
C VAL A 43 -1.16 10.39 -2.15
N VAL A 44 -0.84 10.98 -1.00
CA VAL A 44 -1.78 11.40 0.03
C VAL A 44 -1.95 12.91 -0.06
N ASP A 45 -3.19 13.35 -0.20
CA ASP A 45 -3.57 14.74 -0.02
C ASP A 45 -4.23 14.86 1.35
N ASP A 46 -3.54 15.50 2.29
CA ASP A 46 -3.98 15.69 3.67
C ASP A 46 -4.09 17.20 3.95
N ASP A 47 -5.33 17.70 3.88
CA ASP A 47 -5.66 19.11 4.07
C ASP A 47 -5.41 19.62 5.50
N GLU A 48 -5.24 18.73 6.49
CA GLU A 48 -5.15 19.12 7.91
C GLU A 48 -3.72 19.21 8.44
N ILE A 49 -2.83 18.24 8.13
CA ILE A 49 -1.58 18.08 8.92
C ILE A 49 -0.30 18.33 8.10
N ARG A 50 -0.25 17.89 6.84
CA ARG A 50 1.03 17.86 6.06
C ARG A 50 0.92 18.36 4.63
N GLY A 51 -0.25 18.75 4.15
CA GLY A 51 -0.47 19.01 2.73
C GLY A 51 -0.25 17.73 1.91
N LYS A 52 0.17 17.89 0.65
CA LYS A 52 0.36 16.76 -0.26
C LYS A 52 1.72 16.07 -0.06
N TRP A 53 1.71 14.77 0.22
CA TRP A 53 2.92 13.95 0.39
C TRP A 53 2.80 12.59 -0.30
N ARG A 54 3.94 11.92 -0.53
CA ARG A 54 4.01 10.61 -1.19
C ARG A 54 4.54 9.55 -0.24
N PHE A 55 3.81 8.46 -0.10
CA PHE A 55 4.22 7.24 0.57
C PHE A 55 4.57 6.18 -0.46
N THR A 56 5.85 5.79 -0.52
CA THR A 56 6.29 4.68 -1.38
C THR A 56 6.71 3.51 -0.50
N GLY A 57 5.91 2.46 -0.49
CA GLY A 57 6.28 1.13 -0.04
C GLY A 57 6.58 0.23 -1.24
N PHE A 58 7.39 -0.79 -1.02
CA PHE A 58 7.65 -1.80 -2.03
C PHE A 58 7.66 -3.18 -1.39
N TYR A 59 6.86 -4.08 -1.95
CA TYR A 59 6.80 -5.47 -1.53
C TYR A 59 7.52 -6.32 -2.58
N GLY A 60 8.79 -6.64 -2.33
CA GLY A 60 9.58 -7.46 -3.25
C GLY A 60 9.18 -8.93 -3.21
N SER A 61 9.47 -9.66 -4.30
CA SER A 61 9.20 -11.09 -4.33
C SER A 61 10.03 -11.84 -3.28
N PRO A 62 9.42 -12.76 -2.51
CA PRO A 62 10.14 -13.66 -1.62
C PRO A 62 10.91 -14.74 -2.39
N TYR A 63 10.59 -14.96 -3.67
CA TYR A 63 11.22 -15.97 -4.51
C TYR A 63 12.46 -15.44 -5.21
N GLU A 64 13.57 -16.17 -5.13
CA GLU A 64 14.86 -15.72 -5.67
C GLU A 64 14.82 -15.43 -7.18
N HIS A 65 14.11 -16.24 -7.95
CA HIS A 65 14.01 -16.09 -9.40
C HIS A 65 13.28 -14.80 -9.83
N ASP A 66 12.41 -14.26 -8.97
CA ASP A 66 11.63 -13.04 -9.23
C ASP A 66 12.27 -11.79 -8.62
N ARG A 67 13.25 -11.93 -7.71
CA ARG A 67 13.79 -10.82 -6.92
C ARG A 67 14.40 -9.72 -7.81
N SER A 68 15.10 -10.11 -8.87
CA SER A 68 15.68 -9.15 -9.83
C SER A 68 14.59 -8.39 -10.60
N ASN A 69 13.49 -9.06 -10.96
CA ASN A 69 12.36 -8.44 -11.65
C ASN A 69 11.66 -7.44 -10.71
N SER A 70 11.38 -7.85 -9.47
CA SER A 70 10.86 -6.96 -8.43
C SER A 70 11.73 -5.71 -8.24
N LEU A 71 13.05 -5.86 -8.18
CA LEU A 71 13.94 -4.71 -8.04
C LEU A 71 13.94 -3.79 -9.28
N ALA A 72 13.80 -4.36 -10.47
CA ALA A 72 13.68 -3.58 -11.71
C ALA A 72 12.38 -2.76 -11.73
N GLU A 73 11.26 -3.33 -11.26
CA GLU A 73 10.01 -2.59 -11.08
C GLU A 73 10.16 -1.42 -10.12
N LEU A 74 10.79 -1.63 -8.95
CA LEU A 74 11.07 -0.56 -7.98
C LEU A 74 11.87 0.59 -8.60
N ARG A 75 12.86 0.28 -9.45
CA ARG A 75 13.69 1.30 -10.12
C ARG A 75 12.93 2.11 -11.16
N SER A 76 11.73 1.67 -11.56
CA SER A 76 10.89 2.34 -12.56
C SER A 76 9.76 3.20 -11.97
N LEU A 77 9.61 3.20 -10.63
CA LEU A 77 8.68 4.05 -9.86
C LEU A 77 9.26 5.46 -9.61
#